data_AF-A0A7C1KZK9-F1
#
_entry.id   AF-A0A7C1KZK9-F1
#
_cell.length_a   1.000
_cell.length_b   1.000
_cell.length_c   1.000
_cell.angle_alpha   90.00
_cell.angle_beta   90.00
_cell.angle_gamma   90.00
#
_symmetry.space_group_name_H-M   'P 1'
#
loop_
_entity.id
_entity.type
_entity.pdbx_description
1 polymer ?
#
loop_
_entity_poly.entity_id
_entity_poly.type
_entity_poly.pdbx_seq_one_letter_code
_entity_poly.pdbx_strand_id
1 'polypeptide(L)'
;MQLTIDKAWALCIKQWREIIKLWRLGEGDICTLKRRWVRENNYDEHSIRSNCFFCEYARCAFLRSKSYDGWCDFCPAYKVDSSFHCGNHAYDYADEPEKFYKKILALNRKRVKKVSE
;
A
#
# COMPACT_ATOMS: atom_id res chain seq x y z
N MET A 1 -11.23 -7.88 6.45
CA MET A 1 -11.89 -6.56 6.55
C MET A 1 -12.34 -6.11 5.17
N GLN A 2 -13.50 -5.47 4.99
CA GLN A 2 -13.84 -4.83 3.72
C GLN A 2 -13.28 -3.40 3.67
N LEU A 3 -12.38 -3.13 2.72
CA LEU A 3 -11.79 -1.80 2.52
C LEU A 3 -12.47 -1.07 1.36
N THR A 4 -12.84 0.20 1.58
CA THR A 4 -13.10 1.13 0.49
C THR A 4 -11.77 1.64 -0.08
N ILE A 5 -11.79 2.17 -1.30
CA ILE A 5 -10.57 2.69 -1.94
C ILE A 5 -9.98 3.85 -1.12
N ASP A 6 -10.81 4.76 -0.60
CA ASP A 6 -10.35 5.89 0.21
C ASP A 6 -9.72 5.44 1.52
N LYS A 7 -10.33 4.46 2.19
CA LYS A 7 -9.78 3.88 3.43
C LYS A 7 -8.44 3.18 3.14
N ALA A 8 -8.32 2.48 2.02
CA ALA A 8 -7.07 1.85 1.61
C ALA A 8 -5.95 2.89 1.40
N TRP A 9 -6.23 4.02 0.73
CA TRP A 9 -5.28 5.13 0.56
C TRP A 9 -4.87 5.75 1.87
N ALA A 10 -5.84 6.11 2.72
CA ALA A 10 -5.56 6.72 4.02
C ALA A 10 -4.70 5.82 4.91
N LEU A 11 -5.04 4.53 5.02
CA LEU A 11 -4.29 3.58 5.83
C LEU A 11 -2.90 3.29 5.26
N CYS A 12 -2.77 3.13 3.94
CA CYS A 12 -1.47 2.93 3.29
C CYS A 12 -0.53 4.13 3.57
N ILE A 13 -1.01 5.36 3.37
CA ILE A 13 -0.20 6.56 3.64
C ILE A 13 0.17 6.67 5.12
N LYS A 14 -0.79 6.40 6.03
CA LYS A 14 -0.54 6.43 7.48
C LYS A 14 0.52 5.39 7.88
N GLN A 15 0.39 4.16 7.36
CA GLN A 15 1.32 3.08 7.60
C GLN A 15 2.74 3.45 7.15
N TRP A 16 2.90 3.85 5.88
CA TRP A 16 4.22 4.19 5.35
C TRP A 16 4.85 5.39 6.05
N ARG A 17 4.06 6.41 6.43
CA ARG A 17 4.59 7.56 7.18
C ARG A 17 5.30 7.14 8.47
N GLU A 18 4.72 6.21 9.23
CA GLU A 18 5.34 5.74 10.48
C GLU A 18 6.48 4.75 10.21
N ILE A 19 6.33 3.85 9.24
CA ILE A 19 7.39 2.90 8.85
C ILE A 19 8.66 3.64 8.44
N ILE A 20 8.56 4.73 7.66
CA ILE A 20 9.73 5.51 7.25
C ILE A 20 10.46 6.12 8.44
N LYS A 21 9.73 6.58 9.46
CA LYS A 21 10.37 7.11 10.67
C LYS A 21 11.17 6.02 11.39
N LEU A 22 10.57 4.85 11.58
CA LEU A 22 11.21 3.72 12.26
C LEU A 22 12.39 3.15 11.45
N TRP A 23 12.24 3.02 10.14
CA TRP A 23 13.29 2.55 9.25
C TRP A 23 14.53 3.46 9.28
N ARG A 24 14.33 4.79 9.30
CA ARG A 24 15.43 5.77 9.46
C ARG A 24 16.18 5.63 10.78
N LEU A 25 15.51 5.14 11.82
CA LEU A 25 16.11 4.88 13.13
C LEU A 25 16.81 3.52 13.20
N GLY A 26 16.73 2.70 12.14
CA GLY A 26 17.32 1.35 12.14
C GLY A 26 16.51 0.31 12.94
N GLU A 27 15.23 0.58 13.21
CA GLU A 27 14.36 -0.26 14.06
C GLU A 27 13.94 -1.61 13.43
N GLY A 28 14.36 -1.88 12.20
CA GLY A 28 14.12 -3.15 11.51
C GLY A 28 13.92 -3.04 10.00
N ASP A 29 13.79 -4.20 9.35
CA ASP A 29 13.46 -4.28 7.93
C ASP A 29 11.98 -3.94 7.66
N ILE A 30 11.67 -3.59 6.42
CA ILE A 30 10.33 -3.14 6.01
C ILE A 30 9.24 -4.21 6.27
N CYS A 31 9.52 -5.49 6.08
CA CYS A 31 8.54 -6.55 6.31
C CYS A 31 8.21 -6.70 7.80
N THR A 32 9.20 -6.57 8.66
CA THR A 32 9.03 -6.57 10.12
C THR A 32 8.30 -5.32 10.59
N LEU A 33 8.67 -4.14 10.09
CA LEU A 33 8.01 -2.87 10.43
C LEU A 33 6.54 -2.82 9.98
N LYS A 34 6.21 -3.39 8.81
CA LYS A 34 4.81 -3.51 8.35
C LYS A 34 3.97 -4.37 9.29
N ARG A 35 4.48 -5.54 9.70
CA ARG A 35 3.81 -6.43 10.66
C ARG A 35 3.62 -5.75 12.01
N ARG A 36 4.67 -5.11 12.53
CA ARG A 36 4.62 -4.34 13.77
C ARG A 36 3.53 -3.26 13.72
N TRP A 37 3.51 -2.45 12.66
CA TRP A 37 2.51 -1.38 12.53
C TRP A 37 1.07 -1.90 12.52
N VAL A 38 0.82 -3.01 11.81
CA VAL A 38 -0.52 -3.63 11.73
C VAL A 38 -0.99 -4.06 13.11
N ARG A 39 -0.14 -4.76 13.87
CA ARG A 39 -0.42 -5.18 15.26
C ARG A 39 -0.66 -3.98 16.18
N GLU A 40 0.23 -2.99 16.15
CA GLU A 40 0.14 -1.79 17.00
C GLU A 40 -1.07 -0.90 16.69
N ASN A 41 -1.69 -1.04 15.50
CA ASN A 41 -2.90 -0.31 15.11
C ASN A 41 -4.17 -1.18 15.20
N ASN A 42 -4.14 -2.26 16.00
CA ASN A 42 -5.28 -3.15 16.26
C ASN A 42 -5.88 -3.82 15.02
N TYR A 43 -5.05 -4.07 14.01
CA TYR A 43 -5.41 -4.91 12.88
C TYR A 43 -4.85 -6.32 13.10
N ASP A 44 -5.63 -7.34 12.73
CA ASP A 44 -5.15 -8.72 12.70
C ASP A 44 -4.16 -8.90 11.54
N GLU A 45 -2.90 -9.19 11.84
CA GLU A 45 -1.83 -9.37 10.85
C GLU A 45 -2.04 -10.59 9.94
N HIS A 46 -2.84 -11.57 10.38
CA HIS A 46 -3.24 -12.69 9.53
C HIS A 46 -4.37 -12.30 8.56
N SER A 47 -5.09 -11.21 8.85
CA SER A 47 -6.21 -10.73 8.03
C SER A 47 -5.81 -9.72 6.96
N ILE A 48 -4.63 -9.09 7.07
CA ILE A 48 -4.14 -8.09 6.12
C ILE A 48 -3.13 -8.72 5.18
N ARG A 49 -3.53 -8.96 3.94
CA ARG A 49 -2.67 -9.57 2.93
C ARG A 49 -1.35 -8.80 2.77
N SER A 50 -0.24 -9.52 2.95
CA SER A 50 1.13 -8.99 2.84
C SER A 50 1.38 -7.75 3.72
N ASN A 51 0.60 -7.59 4.80
CA ASN A 51 0.63 -6.42 5.69
C ASN A 51 0.52 -5.08 4.92
N CYS A 52 -0.21 -5.07 3.81
CA CYS A 52 -0.35 -3.92 2.91
C CYS A 52 -1.82 -3.65 2.62
N PHE A 53 -2.30 -2.46 2.97
CA PHE A 53 -3.71 -2.09 2.77
C PHE A 53 -4.11 -1.99 1.29
N PHE A 54 -3.17 -1.79 0.37
CA PHE A 54 -3.42 -1.91 -1.07
C PHE A 54 -3.58 -3.35 -1.53
N CYS A 55 -2.74 -4.26 -1.05
CA CYS A 55 -2.88 -5.69 -1.34
C CYS A 55 -4.18 -6.26 -0.73
N GLU A 56 -4.56 -5.79 0.46
CA GLU A 56 -5.81 -6.20 1.09
C GLU A 56 -7.04 -5.68 0.33
N TYR A 57 -7.02 -4.40 -0.09
CA TYR A 57 -8.05 -3.89 -0.98
C TYR A 57 -8.14 -4.69 -2.27
N ALA A 58 -7.00 -4.93 -2.92
CA ALA A 58 -6.91 -5.68 -4.16
C ALA A 58 -7.43 -7.11 -4.00
N ARG A 59 -7.11 -7.79 -2.90
CA ARG A 59 -7.66 -9.11 -2.55
C ARG A 59 -9.18 -9.07 -2.44
N CYS A 60 -9.73 -8.09 -1.72
CA CYS A 60 -11.18 -7.94 -1.58
C CYS A 60 -11.89 -7.62 -2.90
N ALA A 61 -11.26 -6.82 -3.76
CA ALA A 61 -11.80 -6.46 -5.07
C ALA A 61 -11.71 -7.64 -6.06
N PHE A 62 -10.57 -8.33 -6.09
CA PHE A 62 -10.32 -9.49 -6.93
C PHE A 62 -11.27 -10.65 -6.61
N LEU A 63 -11.48 -10.96 -5.33
CA LEU A 63 -12.44 -12.00 -4.93
C LEU A 63 -13.88 -11.74 -5.41
N ARG A 64 -14.19 -10.51 -5.82
CA ARG A 64 -15.47 -10.14 -6.44
C ARG A 64 -15.44 -10.19 -7.96
N SER A 65 -14.27 -10.06 -8.58
CA SER A 65 -14.12 -10.21 -10.02
C SER A 65 -14.04 -11.70 -10.36
N LYS A 66 -14.95 -12.20 -11.19
CA LYS A 66 -14.95 -13.60 -11.66
C LYS A 66 -13.82 -13.93 -12.66
N SER A 67 -12.77 -13.12 -12.72
CA SER A 67 -11.61 -13.27 -13.61
C SER A 67 -10.38 -13.64 -12.79
N TYR A 68 -9.64 -14.67 -13.21
CA TYR A 68 -8.55 -15.28 -12.44
C TYR A 68 -7.20 -14.56 -12.53
N ASP A 69 -7.10 -13.46 -13.27
CA ASP A 69 -5.82 -12.84 -13.59
C ASP A 69 -5.55 -11.59 -12.74
N GLY A 70 -4.35 -11.54 -12.15
CA GLY A 70 -3.69 -10.30 -11.73
C GLY A 70 -4.29 -9.55 -10.54
N TRP A 71 -4.13 -10.05 -9.31
CA TRP A 71 -4.46 -9.25 -8.10
C TRP A 71 -3.78 -7.86 -8.05
N CYS A 72 -2.58 -7.72 -8.61
CA CYS A 72 -1.88 -6.44 -8.70
C CYS A 72 -2.60 -5.41 -9.59
N ASP A 73 -3.40 -5.86 -10.55
CA ASP A 73 -4.20 -4.97 -11.42
C ASP A 73 -5.32 -4.28 -10.67
N PHE A 74 -5.69 -4.81 -9.49
CA PHE A 74 -6.63 -4.21 -8.55
C PHE A 74 -5.96 -3.34 -7.48
N CYS A 75 -4.63 -3.19 -7.53
CA CYS A 75 -3.92 -2.29 -6.63
C CYS A 75 -4.40 -0.84 -6.84
N PRO A 76 -4.80 -0.12 -5.77
CA PRO A 76 -5.25 1.26 -5.89
C PRO A 76 -4.22 2.19 -6.56
N ALA A 77 -2.93 1.98 -6.34
CA ALA A 77 -1.87 2.75 -6.99
C ALA A 77 -1.74 2.42 -8.49
N TYR A 78 -1.87 1.14 -8.88
CA TYR A 78 -1.88 0.72 -10.28
C TYR A 78 -3.06 1.32 -11.04
N LYS A 79 -4.24 1.41 -10.40
CA LYS A 79 -5.42 2.07 -11.01
C LYS A 79 -5.22 3.56 -11.29
N VAL A 80 -4.31 4.23 -10.56
CA VAL A 80 -3.96 5.64 -10.81
C VAL A 80 -2.90 5.76 -11.90
N ASP A 81 -1.95 4.83 -11.93
CA ASP A 81 -0.80 4.80 -12.81
C ASP A 81 -0.47 3.33 -13.14
N SER A 82 -0.80 2.88 -14.35
CA SER A 82 -0.64 1.48 -14.76
C SER A 82 0.81 1.03 -14.91
N SER A 83 1.78 1.94 -14.83
CA SER A 83 3.20 1.57 -14.76
C SER A 83 3.68 1.36 -13.31
N PHE A 84 2.80 1.48 -12.32
CA PHE A 84 3.16 1.33 -10.91
C PHE A 84 3.35 -0.14 -10.53
N HIS A 85 4.53 -0.46 -10.00
CA HIS A 85 4.81 -1.75 -9.38
C HIS A 85 5.54 -1.53 -8.05
N CYS A 86 5.15 -2.23 -6.99
CA CYS A 86 5.75 -2.02 -5.68
C CYS A 86 7.21 -2.47 -5.59
N GLY A 87 7.62 -3.43 -6.42
CA GLY A 87 9.01 -3.87 -6.56
C GLY A 87 9.76 -3.18 -7.71
N ASN A 88 9.41 -1.94 -8.05
CA ASN A 88 10.08 -1.22 -9.13
C ASN A 88 11.45 -0.71 -8.65
N HIS A 89 12.52 -1.02 -9.37
CA HIS A 89 13.89 -0.65 -9.00
C HIS A 89 14.11 0.84 -8.67
N ALA A 90 13.35 1.77 -9.27
CA ALA A 90 13.50 3.20 -9.01
C ALA A 90 12.88 3.66 -7.68
N TYR A 91 11.96 2.88 -7.11
CA TYR A 91 11.24 3.20 -5.88
C TYR A 91 10.83 1.93 -5.11
N ASP A 92 11.71 0.94 -5.05
CA ASP A 92 11.40 -0.37 -4.48
C ASP A 92 10.94 -0.23 -3.02
N TYR A 93 9.85 -0.90 -2.64
CA TYR A 93 9.28 -0.75 -1.30
C TYR A 93 10.21 -1.28 -0.20
N ALA A 94 11.04 -2.27 -0.50
CA ALA A 94 11.95 -2.90 0.45
C ALA A 94 13.32 -2.20 0.45
N ASP A 95 13.88 -1.92 -0.73
CA ASP A 95 15.24 -1.38 -0.86
C ASP A 95 15.27 0.16 -0.78
N GLU A 96 14.21 0.82 -1.25
CA GLU A 96 14.11 2.27 -1.39
C GLU A 96 12.82 2.82 -0.76
N PRO A 97 12.54 2.51 0.52
CA PRO A 97 11.23 2.74 1.14
C PRO A 97 10.83 4.22 1.15
N GLU A 98 11.80 5.15 1.27
CA GLU A 98 11.54 6.58 1.16
C GLU A 98 11.06 6.99 -0.23
N LYS A 99 11.70 6.48 -1.29
CA LYS A 99 11.30 6.75 -2.67
C LYS A 99 9.94 6.14 -2.94
N PHE A 100 9.69 4.93 -2.43
CA PHE A 100 8.36 4.30 -2.47
C PHE A 100 7.30 5.19 -1.83
N TYR A 101 7.52 5.67 -0.59
CA TYR A 101 6.57 6.54 0.10
C TYR A 101 6.31 7.84 -0.66
N LYS A 102 7.35 8.49 -1.21
CA LYS A 102 7.20 9.68 -2.05
C LYS A 102 6.37 9.40 -3.31
N LYS A 103 6.57 8.24 -3.97
CA LYS A 103 5.76 7.80 -5.12
C LYS A 103 4.29 7.62 -4.71
N ILE A 104 4.01 6.97 -3.58
CA ILE A 104 2.63 6.82 -3.05
C ILE A 104 1.97 8.18 -2.82
N LEU A 105 2.66 9.13 -2.18
CA LEU A 105 2.14 10.49 -1.99
C LEU A 105 1.85 11.20 -3.33
N ALA A 106 2.74 11.06 -4.32
CA ALA A 106 2.56 11.63 -5.64
C ALA A 106 1.33 11.04 -6.36
N LEU A 107 1.13 9.73 -6.28
CA LEU A 107 -0.03 9.06 -6.85
C LEU A 107 -1.33 9.48 -6.13
N ASN A 108 -1.32 9.62 -4.81
CA ASN A 108 -2.51 10.09 -4.09
C ASN A 108 -2.90 11.52 -4.53
N ARG A 109 -1.93 12.40 -4.75
CA ARG A 109 -2.20 13.74 -5.30
C ARG A 109 -2.85 13.67 -6.68
N LYS A 110 -2.37 12.80 -7.58
CA LYS A 110 -2.99 12.57 -8.89
C LYS A 110 -4.42 12.05 -8.77
N ARG A 111 -4.64 11.08 -7.86
CA ARG A 111 -5.95 10.49 -7.58
C ARG A 111 -6.98 11.53 -7.18
N VAL A 112 -6.63 12.39 -6.20
CA VAL A 112 -7.55 13.40 -5.67
C VAL A 112 -7.88 14.46 -6.72
N LYS A 113 -6.91 14.89 -7.53
CA LYS A 113 -7.16 15.85 -8.63
C LYS A 113 -8.18 15.34 -9.65
N LYS A 114 -8.07 14.08 -10.06
CA LYS A 114 -9.02 13.44 -11.01
C LYS A 114 -10.46 13.32 -10.49
N VAL A 115 -10.69 13.45 -9.18
CA VAL A 115 -12.05 13.38 -8.59
C VAL A 115 -12.70 14.76 -8.55
N SER A 116 -11.93 15.84 -8.73
CA SER A 116 -12.41 17.22 -8.71
C SER A 116 -12.65 17.81 -10.12
N GLU A 117 -12.42 17.02 -11.16
CA GLU A 117 -12.73 17.31 -12.57
C GLU A 117 -13.97 16.53 -13.01
#